data_AF-A0AA43U026-F1
#
_entry.id   AF-A0AA43U026-F1
#
_cell.length_a   1.000
_cell.length_b   1.000
_cell.length_c   1.000
_cell.angle_alpha   90.00
_cell.angle_beta   90.00
_cell.angle_gamma   90.00
#
_symmetry.space_group_name_H-M   'P 1'
#
loop_
_entity.id
_entity.type
_entity.pdbx_description
1 polymer ?
#
loop_
_entity_poly.entity_id
_entity_poly.type
_entity_poly.pdbx_seq_one_letter_code
_entity_poly.pdbx_strand_id
1 'polypeptide(L)'
;MFIEATIFYNGQYISIIEDNVKDAIAAFIAALPFDGNMVISDLEATIRAVEGVNDIVFKNVYARAFETDFLTAATKLMDDYKLLAIGSRKWETVAGYMVAEDTSGYTLTDKLTFTIDG
;
A
#
# COMPACT_ATOMS: atom_id res chain seq x y z
N MET A 1 -7.22 -2.93 1.51
CA MET A 1 -6.27 -1.80 1.62
C MET A 1 -5.95 -1.34 0.22
N PHE A 2 -6.28 -0.09 -0.06
CA PHE A 2 -6.05 0.50 -1.37
C PHE A 2 -4.78 1.34 -1.33
N ILE A 3 -3.93 1.16 -2.32
CA ILE A 3 -2.68 1.91 -2.50
C ILE A 3 -2.60 2.32 -3.96
N GLU A 4 -2.55 3.63 -4.20
CA GLU A 4 -2.17 4.22 -5.48
C GLU A 4 -0.85 4.94 -5.27
N ALA A 5 0.20 4.48 -5.96
CA ALA A 5 1.55 4.97 -5.77
C ALA A 5 2.40 4.82 -7.04
N THR A 6 3.44 5.63 -7.14
CA THR A 6 4.51 5.45 -8.11
C THR A 6 5.75 4.92 -7.41
N ILE A 7 6.29 3.82 -7.92
CA ILE A 7 7.49 3.16 -7.40
C ILE A 7 8.63 3.42 -8.39
N PHE A 8 9.69 4.02 -7.87
CA PHE A 8 10.91 4.31 -8.59
C PHE A 8 11.91 3.19 -8.30
N TYR A 9 12.41 2.53 -9.35
CA TYR A 9 13.22 1.33 -9.20
C TYR A 9 14.39 1.27 -10.19
N ASN A 10 15.38 0.44 -9.88
CA ASN A 10 16.51 0.15 -10.76
C ASN A 10 16.08 -0.78 -11.90
N GLY A 11 16.28 -0.33 -13.14
CA GLY A 11 15.89 -1.04 -14.36
C GLY A 11 16.42 -2.48 -14.50
N GLN A 12 17.46 -2.88 -13.77
CA GLN A 12 17.92 -4.27 -13.75
C GLN A 12 16.90 -5.28 -13.18
N TYR A 13 15.91 -4.80 -12.41
CA TYR A 13 14.86 -5.62 -11.80
C TYR A 13 13.52 -5.59 -12.56
N ILE A 14 13.46 -5.01 -13.78
CA ILE A 14 12.21 -4.76 -14.52
C ILE A 14 11.29 -5.99 -14.65
N SER A 15 11.84 -7.19 -14.76
CA SER A 15 11.05 -8.42 -14.93
C SER A 15 10.46 -9.00 -13.63
N ILE A 16 10.90 -8.52 -12.45
CA ILE A 16 10.52 -9.09 -11.15
C ILE A 16 10.08 -8.06 -10.12
N ILE A 17 10.33 -6.76 -10.34
CA ILE A 17 10.09 -5.72 -9.33
C ILE A 17 8.61 -5.60 -8.95
N GLU A 18 7.72 -5.77 -9.93
CA GLU A 18 6.29 -5.65 -9.72
C GLU A 18 5.77 -6.73 -8.76
N ASP A 19 6.13 -7.99 -9.03
CA ASP A 19 5.75 -9.13 -8.19
C ASP A 19 6.38 -9.01 -6.79
N ASN A 20 7.67 -8.69 -6.71
CA ASN A 20 8.37 -8.54 -5.44
C ASN A 20 7.75 -7.46 -4.55
N VAL A 21 7.35 -6.32 -5.11
CA VAL A 21 6.70 -5.25 -4.32
C VAL A 21 5.31 -5.67 -3.87
N LYS A 22 4.50 -6.31 -4.73
CA LYS A 22 3.18 -6.79 -4.33
C LYS A 22 3.27 -7.84 -3.23
N ASP A 23 4.23 -8.76 -3.34
CA ASP A 23 4.48 -9.79 -2.33
C ASP A 23 4.93 -9.17 -1.00
N ALA A 24 5.81 -8.16 -1.03
CA ALA A 24 6.23 -7.44 0.16
C ALA A 24 5.06 -6.72 0.85
N ILE A 25 4.18 -6.05 0.09
CA ILE A 25 2.97 -5.41 0.63
C ILE A 25 2.04 -6.46 1.24
N ALA A 26 1.78 -7.56 0.53
CA ALA A 26 0.93 -8.63 1.03
C ALA A 26 1.48 -9.26 2.32
N ALA A 27 2.79 -9.51 2.37
CA ALA A 27 3.48 -10.04 3.55
C ALA A 27 3.44 -9.07 4.72
N PHE A 28 3.67 -7.77 4.49
CA PHE A 28 3.56 -6.73 5.52
C PHE A 28 2.18 -6.70 6.15
N ILE A 29 1.13 -6.67 5.32
CA ILE A 29 -0.25 -6.63 5.80
C ILE A 29 -0.61 -7.92 6.54
N ALA A 30 -0.20 -9.08 6.04
CA ALA A 30 -0.46 -10.39 6.67
C ALA A 30 0.28 -10.58 8.00
N ALA A 31 1.40 -9.88 8.20
CA ALA A 31 2.18 -9.90 9.43
C ALA A 31 1.65 -8.97 10.54
N LEU A 32 0.66 -8.13 10.24
CA LEU A 32 0.06 -7.25 11.24
C LEU A 32 -0.61 -8.09 12.35
N PRO A 33 -0.35 -7.79 13.64
CA PRO A 33 -1.02 -8.48 14.72
C PRO A 33 -2.52 -8.14 14.74
N PHE A 34 -3.30 -8.93 15.48
CA PHE A 34 -4.76 -8.79 15.56
C PHE A 34 -5.19 -7.37 15.97
N ASP A 35 -4.56 -6.82 17.01
CA ASP A 35 -4.76 -5.43 17.47
C ASP A 35 -3.70 -4.48 16.89
N GLY A 36 -3.17 -4.82 15.72
CA GLY A 36 -2.10 -4.12 15.04
C GLY A 36 -2.56 -2.83 14.41
N ASN A 37 -1.61 -1.91 14.26
CA ASN A 37 -1.79 -0.72 13.46
C ASN A 37 -1.01 -0.89 12.17
N MET A 38 -1.68 -0.76 11.03
CA MET A 38 -0.98 -0.48 9.78
C MET A 38 -0.51 0.96 9.84
N VAL A 39 0.79 1.21 9.71
CA VAL A 39 1.38 2.56 9.72
C VAL A 39 1.96 2.86 8.35
N ILE A 40 1.63 4.02 7.78
CA ILE A 40 2.06 4.40 6.42
C ILE A 40 3.59 4.44 6.29
N SER A 41 4.30 4.93 7.31
CA SER A 41 5.77 4.95 7.32
C SER A 41 6.39 3.55 7.28
N ASP A 42 5.74 2.58 7.92
CA ASP A 42 6.25 1.20 7.99
C ASP A 42 5.98 0.47 6.68
N LEU A 43 4.85 0.77 6.04
CA LEU A 43 4.56 0.35 4.66
C LEU A 43 5.60 0.92 3.68
N GLU A 44 5.89 2.23 3.78
CA GLU A 44 6.93 2.87 2.97
C GLU A 44 8.28 2.15 3.12
N ALA A 45 8.70 1.95 4.38
CA ALA A 45 9.95 1.27 4.69
C ALA A 45 9.97 -0.17 4.16
N THR A 46 8.84 -0.89 4.24
CA THR A 46 8.72 -2.25 3.71
C THR A 46 8.88 -2.27 2.19
N ILE A 47 8.23 -1.36 1.47
CA ILE A 47 8.35 -1.29 0.01
C ILE A 47 9.76 -0.88 -0.41
N ARG A 48 10.37 0.08 0.28
CA ARG A 48 11.75 0.51 0.03
C ARG A 48 12.81 -0.53 0.40
N ALA A 49 12.48 -1.48 1.25
CA ALA A 49 13.36 -2.61 1.56
C ALA A 49 13.36 -3.70 0.47
N VAL A 50 12.44 -3.63 -0.51
CA VAL A 50 12.44 -4.52 -1.66
C VAL A 50 13.66 -4.21 -2.52
N GLU A 51 14.45 -5.25 -2.81
CA GLU A 51 15.64 -5.11 -3.63
C GLU A 51 15.31 -4.52 -4.99
N GLY A 52 16.01 -3.43 -5.33
CA GLY A 52 15.78 -2.69 -6.57
C GLY A 52 14.84 -1.51 -6.46
N VAL A 53 14.09 -1.33 -5.37
CA VAL A 53 13.30 -0.11 -5.14
C VAL A 53 14.20 1.00 -4.61
N ASN A 54 14.15 2.16 -5.26
CA ASN A 54 14.87 3.36 -4.81
C ASN A 54 13.95 4.26 -3.97
N ASP A 55 12.73 4.50 -4.46
CA ASP A 55 11.78 5.41 -3.83
C ASP A 55 10.32 5.03 -4.11
N ILE A 56 9.42 5.58 -3.30
CA ILE A 56 7.98 5.45 -3.48
C ILE A 56 7.27 6.77 -3.18
N VAL A 57 6.38 7.15 -4.09
CA VAL A 57 5.49 8.31 -3.89
C VAL A 57 4.06 7.81 -3.81
N PHE A 58 3.51 7.82 -2.60
CA PHE A 58 2.09 7.56 -2.37
C PHE A 58 1.25 8.73 -2.86
N LYS A 59 0.25 8.43 -3.70
CA LYS A 59 -0.77 9.40 -4.10
C LYS A 59 -2.01 9.25 -3.23
N ASN A 60 -2.53 8.03 -3.13
CA ASN A 60 -3.70 7.71 -2.32
C ASN A 60 -3.46 6.43 -1.52
N VAL A 61 -3.80 6.45 -0.23
CA VAL A 61 -3.76 5.26 0.63
C VAL A 61 -5.03 5.23 1.45
N TYR A 62 -5.88 4.24 1.22
CA TYR A 62 -7.16 4.10 1.92
C TYR A 62 -7.28 2.73 2.57
N ALA A 63 -8.07 2.65 3.64
CA ALA A 63 -8.34 1.42 4.34
C ALA A 63 -9.83 1.28 4.64
N ARG A 64 -10.31 0.04 4.71
CA ARG A 64 -11.68 -0.31 5.05
C ARG A 64 -11.70 -1.58 5.87
N ALA A 65 -12.79 -1.83 6.59
CA ALA A 65 -13.04 -3.14 7.16
C ALA A 65 -13.26 -4.17 6.03
N PHE A 66 -12.94 -5.43 6.32
CA PHE A 66 -13.24 -6.52 5.37
C PHE A 66 -14.77 -6.65 5.18
N GLU A 67 -15.21 -7.06 3.98
CA GLU A 67 -16.62 -7.15 3.54
C GLU A 67 -17.42 -5.84 3.38
N THR A 68 -16.90 -4.66 3.76
CA THR A 68 -17.60 -3.39 3.47
C THR A 68 -17.31 -2.93 2.04
N ASP A 69 -18.29 -2.34 1.35
CA ASP A 69 -18.10 -1.79 0.01
C ASP A 69 -16.99 -0.71 -0.02
N PHE A 70 -16.05 -0.82 -0.98
CA PHE A 70 -14.89 0.06 -1.03
C PHE A 70 -15.25 1.51 -1.31
N LEU A 71 -16.16 1.77 -2.26
CA LEU A 71 -16.48 3.12 -2.71
C LEU A 71 -17.20 3.94 -1.63
N THR A 72 -17.90 3.27 -0.73
CA THR A 72 -18.73 3.91 0.29
C THR A 72 -18.13 3.85 1.69
N ALA A 73 -17.28 2.87 2.01
CA ALA A 73 -16.77 2.66 3.36
C ALA A 73 -15.26 2.91 3.53
N ALA A 74 -14.51 3.18 2.45
CA ALA A 74 -13.08 3.44 2.55
C ALA A 74 -12.79 4.72 3.35
N THR A 75 -11.99 4.58 4.41
CA THR A 75 -11.39 5.69 5.12
C THR A 75 -10.12 6.12 4.41
N LYS A 76 -10.06 7.40 4.04
CA LYS A 76 -8.90 7.98 3.41
C LYS A 76 -7.81 8.27 4.44
N LEU A 77 -6.62 7.69 4.26
CA LEU A 77 -5.47 7.96 5.11
C LEU A 77 -4.58 9.04 4.47
N MET A 78 -4.28 8.83 3.18
CA MET A 78 -3.65 9.80 2.30
C MET A 78 -4.52 10.00 1.07
N ASP A 79 -4.74 11.25 0.66
CA ASP A 79 -5.56 11.65 -0.49
C ASP A 79 -4.77 12.70 -1.29
N ASP A 80 -4.58 12.48 -2.58
CA ASP A 80 -3.86 13.37 -3.50
C ASP A 80 -2.52 13.88 -2.92
N TYR A 81 -1.64 12.93 -2.59
CA TYR A 81 -0.29 13.14 -2.04
C TYR A 81 -0.25 13.79 -0.65
N LYS A 82 -1.39 13.86 0.05
CA LYS A 82 -1.49 14.55 1.35
C LYS A 82 -2.04 13.63 2.42
N LEU A 83 -1.35 13.61 3.56
CA LEU A 83 -1.90 13.04 4.78
C LEU A 83 -3.06 13.91 5.27
N LEU A 84 -4.25 13.33 5.46
CA LEU A 84 -5.44 14.11 5.79
C LEU A 84 -5.43 14.68 7.22
N ALA A 85 -4.83 13.95 8.16
CA ALA A 85 -4.62 14.38 9.54
C ALA A 85 -3.47 13.59 10.16
N ILE A 86 -2.88 14.08 11.25
CA ILE A 86 -1.83 13.35 11.99
C ILE A 86 -2.33 11.95 12.42
N GLY A 87 -3.61 11.82 12.80
CA GLY A 87 -4.23 10.54 13.14
C GLY A 87 -4.34 9.57 11.97
N SER A 88 -4.39 10.07 10.73
CA SER A 88 -4.47 9.26 9.50
C SER A 88 -3.15 8.58 9.14
N ARG A 89 -2.07 8.79 9.91
CA ARG A 89 -0.78 8.09 9.68
C ARG A 89 -0.86 6.57 9.87
N LYS A 90 -1.96 6.10 10.46
CA LYS A 90 -2.21 4.69 10.76
C LYS A 90 -3.67 4.30 10.55
N TRP A 91 -3.89 3.00 10.42
CA TRP A 91 -5.21 2.37 10.46
C TRP A 91 -5.19 1.21 11.45
N GLU A 92 -6.20 1.14 12.31
CA GLU A 92 -6.37 0.07 13.29
C GLU A 92 -7.15 -1.08 12.65
N THR A 93 -6.65 -2.31 12.76
CA THR A 93 -7.32 -3.48 12.16
C THR A 93 -8.65 -3.76 12.87
N VAL A 94 -9.76 -3.73 12.13
CA VAL A 94 -11.11 -3.89 12.70
C VAL A 94 -11.47 -5.35 12.97
N ALA A 95 -10.92 -6.30 12.20
CA ALA A 95 -11.26 -7.73 12.25
C ALA A 95 -10.07 -8.63 12.61
N GLY A 96 -8.97 -8.05 13.11
CA GLY A 96 -7.76 -8.82 13.37
C GLY A 96 -6.85 -9.08 12.17
N TYR A 97 -7.28 -8.63 10.99
CA TYR A 97 -6.52 -8.76 9.77
C TYR A 97 -6.86 -7.60 8.83
N MET A 98 -6.02 -7.47 7.81
CA MET A 98 -6.22 -6.60 6.68
C MET A 98 -5.83 -7.39 5.42
N VAL A 99 -6.39 -7.01 4.28
CA VAL A 99 -6.03 -7.57 2.97
C VAL A 99 -5.79 -6.42 2.00
N ALA A 100 -5.00 -6.66 0.96
CA ALA A 100 -4.94 -5.75 -0.19
C ALA A 100 -6.34 -5.63 -0.82
N GLU A 101 -6.64 -4.48 -1.44
CA GLU A 101 -7.91 -4.28 -2.13
C GLU A 101 -8.03 -5.23 -3.32
N ASP A 102 -9.18 -5.89 -3.41
CA ASP A 102 -9.50 -6.92 -4.40
C ASP A 102 -10.60 -6.49 -5.38
N THR A 103 -11.20 -5.32 -5.18
CA THR A 103 -12.15 -4.73 -6.12
C THR A 103 -11.45 -4.41 -7.45
N SER A 104 -11.97 -4.95 -8.55
CA SER A 104 -11.46 -4.69 -9.90
C SER A 104 -11.35 -3.19 -10.19
N GLY A 105 -10.21 -2.75 -10.71
CA GLY A 105 -9.93 -1.34 -10.95
C GLY A 105 -9.39 -0.60 -9.72
N TYR A 106 -9.21 -1.27 -8.58
CA TYR A 106 -8.65 -0.75 -7.33
C TYR A 106 -7.59 -1.69 -6.73
N THR A 107 -7.20 -2.76 -7.42
CA THR A 107 -6.19 -3.69 -6.95
C THR A 107 -4.79 -3.06 -6.99
N LEU A 108 -3.80 -3.69 -6.35
CA LEU A 108 -2.40 -3.27 -6.46
C LEU A 108 -1.92 -3.28 -7.91
N THR A 109 -2.35 -4.27 -8.72
CA THR A 109 -2.04 -4.32 -10.15
C THR A 109 -2.62 -3.13 -10.92
N ASP A 110 -3.80 -2.64 -10.51
CA ASP A 110 -4.47 -1.54 -11.20
C ASP A 110 -3.89 -0.15 -10.85
N LYS A 111 -3.18 -0.03 -9.71
CA LYS A 111 -2.89 1.26 -9.07
C LYS A 111 -1.45 1.52 -8.69
N LEU A 112 -0.60 0.50 -8.70
CA LEU A 112 0.83 0.70 -8.62
C LEU A 112 1.37 1.00 -10.01
N THR A 113 2.09 2.11 -10.12
CA THR A 113 2.84 2.47 -11.32
C THR A 113 4.32 2.28 -11.05
N PHE A 114 5.04 1.63 -11.96
CA PHE A 114 6.47 1.37 -11.82
C PHE A 114 7.24 2.16 -12.88
N THR A 115 8.22 2.95 -12.47
CA THR A 115 9.09 3.71 -13.36
C THR A 115 10.55 3.50 -13.02
N ILE A 116 11.39 3.41 -14.04
CA ILE A 116 12.84 3.35 -13.84
C ILE A 116 13.30 4.70 -13.30
N ASP A 117 14.12 4.65 -12.27
CA ASP A 117 14.83 5.81 -11.73
C ASP A 117 16.17 5.96 -12.46
N GLY A 118 16.37 7.11 -13.10
CA GLY A 118 17.43 7.35 -14.10
C GLY A 118 18.75 7.84 -13.52
#